data_AF-A0A087N0S3-F1
#
_entry.id   AF-A0A087N0S3-F1
#
_cell.length_a   1.000
_cell.length_b   1.000
_cell.length_c   1.000
_cell.angle_alpha   90.00
_cell.angle_beta   90.00
_cell.angle_gamma   90.00
#
_symmetry.space_group_name_H-M   'P 1'
#
loop_
_entity.id
_entity.type
_entity.pdbx_description
1 polymer ?
#
loop_
_entity_poly.entity_id
_entity_poly.type
_entity_poly.pdbx_seq_one_letter_code
_entity_poly.pdbx_strand_id
1 'polypeptide(L)' 'MKLRAIFIGDVRFSECPVFEYTATTNQYEMLSDRMIAYDKEVVEQDEDFLLFRVEADVATLLTKASSSTF' A
#
# COMPACT_ATOMS: atom_id res chain seq x y z
N MET A 1 -9.78 11.96 0.46
CA MET A 1 -8.74 11.16 1.15
C MET A 1 -8.59 9.85 0.41
N LYS A 2 -7.36 9.43 0.11
CA LYS A 2 -7.03 8.13 -0.50
C LYS A 2 -5.99 7.43 0.38
N LEU A 3 -6.11 6.11 0.50
CA LEU A 3 -5.12 5.29 1.18
C LEU A 3 -4.33 4.56 0.11
N ARG A 4 -3.01 4.66 0.16
CA ARG A 4 -2.11 4.07 -0.83
C ARG A 4 -1.00 3.27 -0.16
N ALA A 5 -0.44 2.33 -0.90
CA ALA A 5 0.72 1.58 -0.46
C ALA A 5 1.79 1.53 -1.56
N ILE A 6 3.04 1.42 -1.15
CA ILE A 6 4.17 1.14 -2.04
C ILE A 6 4.81 -0.16 -1.57
N PHE A 7 4.98 -1.10 -2.49
CA PHE A 7 5.71 -2.33 -2.21
C PHE A 7 7.23 -2.09 -2.39
N ILE A 8 8.01 -2.42 -1.36
CA ILE A 8 9.48 -2.25 -1.33
C ILE A 8 10.24 -3.58 -1.23
N GLY A 9 9.53 -4.71 -1.09
CA GLY A 9 10.13 -6.04 -0.91
C GLY A 9 10.72 -6.66 -2.18
N ASP A 10 10.48 -6.08 -3.37
CA ASP A 10 11.00 -6.60 -4.63
C ASP A 10 11.11 -5.52 -5.73
N VAL A 11 12.18 -5.59 -6.52
CA VAL A 11 12.51 -4.67 -7.63
C VAL A 11 12.01 -5.15 -9.00
N ARG A 12 11.13 -6.16 -9.04
CA ARG A 12 10.52 -6.66 -10.29
C ARG A 12 9.79 -5.59 -11.11
N PHE A 13 9.40 -4.48 -10.49
CA PHE A 13 8.73 -3.39 -11.18
C PHE A 13 9.74 -2.43 -11.80
N SER A 14 9.56 -2.12 -13.09
CA SER A 14 10.33 -1.07 -13.78
C SER A 14 10.03 0.34 -13.27
N GLU A 15 8.93 0.49 -12.52
CA GLU A 15 8.44 1.73 -11.94
C GLU A 15 8.03 1.50 -10.48
N CYS A 16 7.85 2.59 -9.72
CA CYS A 16 7.41 2.50 -8.33
C CYS A 16 5.99 1.89 -8.25
N PRO A 17 5.79 0.72 -7.62
CA PRO A 17 4.50 0.06 -7.58
C PRO A 17 3.59 0.71 -6.55
N VAL A 18 2.75 1.65 -7.01
CA VAL A 18 1.78 2.36 -6.15
C VAL A 18 0.44 1.67 -6.23
N PHE A 19 -0.07 1.25 -5.07
CA PHE A 19 -1.38 0.66 -4.89
C PHE A 19 -2.34 1.64 -4.22
N GLU A 20 -3.62 1.60 -4.56
CA GLU A 20 -4.68 2.41 -3.95
C GLU A 20 -5.77 1.49 -3.39
N TYR A 21 -6.19 1.76 -2.16
CA TYR A 21 -7.22 0.97 -1.48
C TYR A 21 -8.60 1.21 -2.10
N THR A 22 -9.30 0.11 -2.38
CA THR A 22 -10.68 0.06 -2.84
C THR A 22 -11.55 -0.64 -1.80
N ALA A 23 -12.51 0.08 -1.22
CA ALA A 23 -13.43 -0.48 -0.22
C ALA A 23 -14.42 -1.51 -0.81
N THR A 24 -14.67 -1.47 -2.11
CA THR A 24 -15.57 -2.41 -2.81
C THR A 24 -15.03 -3.84 -2.82
N THR A 25 -13.72 -3.99 -3.07
CA THR A 25 -13.01 -5.27 -3.17
C THR A 25 -12.25 -5.61 -1.89
N ASN A 26 -12.12 -4.64 -0.97
CA ASN A 26 -11.28 -4.74 0.23
C ASN A 26 -9.79 -5.03 -0.10
N GLN A 27 -9.32 -4.43 -1.19
CA GLN A 27 -8.01 -4.68 -1.77
C GLN A 27 -7.27 -3.37 -2.07
N TYR A 28 -5.95 -3.46 -2.13
CA TYR A 28 -5.07 -2.44 -2.69
C TYR A 28 -4.74 -2.82 -4.13
N GLU A 29 -5.23 -2.04 -5.08
CA GLU A 29 -5.05 -2.28 -6.51
C GLU A 29 -3.97 -1.36 -7.07
N MET A 30 -3.08 -1.88 -7.89
CA MET A 30 -2.01 -1.08 -8.49
C MET A 30 -2.62 -0.03 -9.44
N LEU A 31 -2.12 1.20 -9.36
CA LEU A 31 -2.64 2.30 -10.16
C LEU A 31 -2.36 2.13 -11.66
N SER A 32 -1.19 1.58 -12.00
CA SER A 32 -0.76 1.35 -13.39
C SER A 32 -1.37 0.07 -14.00
N ASP A 33 -1.68 -0.93 -13.18
CA ASP A 33 -2.30 -2.18 -13.62
C ASP A 33 -3.25 -2.75 -12.56
N ARG A 34 -4.55 -2.53 -12.77
CA ARG A 34 -5.60 -2.97 -11.84
C ARG A 34 -5.72 -4.49 -11.71
N MET A 35 -5.06 -5.28 -12.56
CA MET A 35 -4.99 -6.74 -12.40
C MET A 35 -4.07 -7.17 -11.25
N ILE A 36 -3.14 -6.30 -10.85
CA ILE A 36 -2.24 -6.55 -9.72
C ILE A 36 -2.88 -5.93 -8.48
N ALA A 37 -3.31 -6.79 -7.56
CA ALA A 37 -3.94 -6.38 -6.31
C ALA A 37 -3.53 -7.27 -5.15
N TYR A 38 -3.56 -6.70 -3.95
CA TYR A 38 -3.31 -7.40 -2.69
C TYR A 38 -4.47 -7.16 -1.72
N ASP A 39 -4.80 -8.17 -0.93
CA ASP A 39 -5.78 -8.02 0.13
C ASP A 39 -5.31 -7.00 1.18
N LYS A 40 -6.27 -6.27 1.76
CA LYS A 40 -6.00 -5.23 2.77
C LYS A 40 -5.08 -5.71 3.89
N GLU A 41 -5.33 -6.92 4.39
CA GLU A 41 -4.56 -7.51 5.49
C GLU A 41 -3.09 -7.74 5.13
N VAL A 42 -2.81 -8.19 3.91
CA VAL A 42 -1.44 -8.41 3.41
C VAL A 42 -0.69 -7.09 3.44
N VAL A 43 -1.24 -6.05 2.82
CA VAL A 43 -0.60 -4.73 2.73
C VAL A 43 -0.39 -4.10 4.10
N GLU A 44 -1.36 -4.24 5.01
CA GLU A 44 -1.30 -3.62 6.34
C GLU A 44 -0.35 -4.33 7.30
N GLN A 45 -0.18 -5.64 7.19
CA GLN A 45 0.64 -6.44 8.10
C GLN A 45 2.09 -6.64 7.64
N ASP A 46 2.33 -6.69 6.33
CA ASP A 46 3.64 -7.00 5.75
C ASP A 46 4.56 -5.77 5.78
N GLU A 47 5.72 -5.86 6.44
CA GLU A 47 6.67 -4.75 6.59
C GLU A 47 7.22 -4.23 5.26
N ASP A 48 7.15 -5.02 4.19
CA ASP A 48 7.57 -4.64 2.85
C ASP A 48 6.57 -3.73 2.12
N PHE A 49 5.49 -3.32 2.77
CA PHE A 49 4.59 -2.27 2.27
C PHE A 49 4.70 -0.99 3.10
N LEU A 50 4.93 0.13 2.43
CA LEU A 50 4.82 1.46 3.03
C LEU A 50 3.41 2.00 2.78
N LEU A 51 2.66 2.35 3.83
CA LEU A 51 1.31 2.93 3.69
C LEU A 51 1.35 4.44 3.78
N PHE A 52 0.53 5.09 2.96
CA PHE A 52 0.42 6.54 2.90
C PHE A 52 -1.04 6.96 2.86
N ARG A 53 -1.35 8.01 3.59
CA ARG A 53 -2.58 8.79 3.40
C ARG A 53 -2.30 9.92 2.43
N VAL A 54 -3.13 10.04 1.40
CA VAL A 54 -3.05 11.11 0.41
C VAL A 54 -4.27 12.02 0.53
N GLU A 55 -4.00 13.29 0.77
CA GLU A 55 -4.99 14.36 0.88
C GLU A 55 -4.55 15.55 0.02
N ALA A 56 -5.39 15.92 -0.95
CA ALA A 56 -5.00 16.80 -2.05
C ALA A 56 -3.69 16.29 -2.69
N ASP A 57 -2.60 17.04 -2.55
CA ASP A 57 -1.27 16.73 -3.11
C ASP A 57 -0.23 16.38 -2.04
N VAL A 58 -0.67 16.12 -0.80
CA VAL A 58 0.20 15.76 0.32
C VAL A 58 0.07 14.29 0.64
N ALA A 59 1.20 13.57 0.56
CA ALA A 59 1.32 12.18 1.02
C ALA A 59 1.94 12.16 2.42
N THR A 60 1.24 11.56 3.38
CA THR A 60 1.73 11.35 4.76
C THR A 60 1.93 9.86 4.99
N LEU A 61 3.16 9.45 5.31
CA LEU A 61 3.47 8.08 5.70
C LEU A 61 2.70 7.72 6.97
N LEU A 62 2.04 6.57 6.96
CA LEU A 62 1.37 6.00 8.12
C LEU A 62 2.33 5.02 8.77
N THR A 63 2.70 5.28 10.02
CA THR A 63 3.44 4.31 10.83
C THR A 63 2.56 3.10 11.06
N LYS A 64 3.04 1.94 10.62
CA LYS A 64 2.47 0.66 11.05
C LYS A 64 2.64 0.57 12.56
N ALA A 65 1.62 0.09 13.26
CA ALA A 65 1.81 -0.33 14.64
C ALA A 65 2.82 -1.47 14.58
N SER A 66 4.08 -1.18 14.88
CA SER A 66 5.08 -2.22 15.10
C SER A 66 4.53 -3.07 16.22
N SER A 67 4.16 -4.31 15.90
CA SER A 67 3.83 -5.33 16.90
C SER A 67 5.11 -5.61 17.66
N SER A 68 5.43 -4.77 18.65
CA SER A 68 6.53 -4.98 19.58
C SER A 68 6.25 -6.26 20.36
N THR A 69 6.82 -7.36 19.89
CA THR A 69 6.94 -8.64 20.58
C THR A 69 8.22 -9.24 20.00
N PHE A 70 9.31 -9.41 20.74
CA PHE A 70 9.46 -10.09 22.02
C PHE A 70 10.49 -9.43 22.94
#